data_AF-A0A6P1B6W0-F1
#
_entry.id   AF-A0A6P1B6W0-F1
#
_cell.length_a   1.000
_cell.length_b   1.000
_cell.length_c   1.000
_cell.angle_alpha   90.00
_cell.angle_beta   90.00
_cell.angle_gamma   90.00
#
_symmetry.space_group_name_H-M   'P 1'
#
loop_
_entity.id
_entity.type
_entity.pdbx_description
1 polymer ?
#
loop_
_entity_poly.entity_id
_entity_poly.type
_entity_poly.pdbx_seq_one_letter_code
_entity_poly.pdbx_strand_id
1 'polypeptide(L)'
;MAYLSAQDIDAIARELNLSTSDFRKMAQSPGSPELLSKRLALAGFSEHVLAACHGDVLRDLQRVCGLCQTKIRCAADLERCKSVNPLKGCPNEHTLRALAREIGSAPQRFGD
;
A
#
# COMPACT_ATOMS: atom_id res chain seq x y z
N MET A 1 24.20 5.37 -15.83
CA MET A 1 22.97 4.81 -15.25
C MET A 1 22.86 3.37 -15.72
N ALA A 2 22.92 2.40 -14.81
CA ALA A 2 22.73 1.01 -15.17
C ALA A 2 21.25 0.77 -15.50
N TYR A 3 20.97 0.33 -16.71
CA TYR A 3 19.64 -0.17 -17.07
C TYR A 3 19.51 -1.60 -16.57
N LEU A 4 18.43 -1.90 -15.86
CA LEU A 4 18.08 -3.28 -15.51
C LEU A 4 17.79 -4.04 -16.80
N SER A 5 18.48 -5.16 -17.02
CA SER A 5 18.19 -6.05 -18.13
C SER A 5 16.82 -6.72 -17.95
N ALA A 6 16.29 -7.32 -19.01
CA ALA A 6 15.06 -8.11 -18.90
C ALA A 6 15.20 -9.28 -17.91
N GLN A 7 16.40 -9.85 -17.77
CA GLN A 7 16.70 -10.90 -16.79
C GLN A 7 16.71 -10.35 -15.36
N ASP A 8 17.28 -9.17 -15.14
CA ASP A 8 17.26 -8.53 -13.81
C ASP A 8 15.83 -8.21 -13.38
N ILE A 9 15.01 -7.68 -14.30
CA ILE A 9 13.59 -7.41 -14.04
C ILE A 9 12.84 -8.69 -13.66
N ASP A 10 13.08 -9.79 -14.37
CA ASP A 10 12.40 -11.06 -14.11
C ASP A 10 12.86 -11.69 -12.78
N ALA A 11 14.14 -11.59 -12.45
CA ALA A 11 14.68 -12.01 -11.16
C ALA A 11 14.06 -11.23 -10.00
N ILE A 12 14.03 -9.90 -10.09
CA ILE A 12 13.40 -9.03 -9.07
C ILE A 12 11.90 -9.34 -8.95
N ALA A 13 11.19 -9.50 -10.08
CA ALA A 13 9.77 -9.84 -10.05
C ALA A 13 9.53 -11.16 -9.29
N ARG A 14 10.33 -12.19 -9.55
CA ARG A 14 10.24 -13.48 -8.84
C ARG A 14 10.57 -13.36 -7.35
N GLU A 15 11.58 -12.59 -6.97
CA GLU A 15 11.91 -12.31 -5.56
C GLU A 15 10.75 -11.62 -4.82
N LEU A 16 10.00 -10.77 -5.51
CA LEU A 16 8.79 -10.13 -5.00
C LEU A 16 7.53 -10.99 -5.16
N ASN A 17 7.68 -12.25 -5.59
CA ASN A 17 6.61 -13.21 -5.89
C ASN A 17 5.58 -12.68 -6.91
N LEU A 18 6.01 -11.78 -7.80
CA LEU A 18 5.20 -11.11 -8.82
C LEU A 18 5.45 -11.72 -10.19
N SER A 19 4.43 -11.62 -11.06
CA SER A 19 4.68 -11.79 -12.48
C SER A 19 5.46 -10.58 -13.02
N THR A 20 6.29 -10.78 -14.03
CA THR A 20 7.02 -9.68 -14.68
C THR A 20 6.09 -8.62 -15.27
N SER A 21 4.89 -9.01 -15.71
CA SER A 21 3.86 -8.07 -16.16
C SER A 21 3.30 -7.22 -15.02
N ASP A 22 3.02 -7.81 -13.85
CA ASP A 22 2.53 -7.06 -12.69
C ASP A 22 3.62 -6.18 -12.07
N PHE A 23 4.87 -6.64 -12.03
CA PHE A 23 6.00 -5.81 -11.63
C PHE A 23 6.12 -4.56 -12.53
N ARG A 24 6.02 -4.73 -13.86
CA ARG A 24 6.03 -3.61 -14.80
C ARG A 24 4.84 -2.67 -14.60
N LYS A 25 3.63 -3.20 -14.40
CA LYS A 25 2.44 -2.37 -14.09
C LYS A 25 2.65 -1.56 -12.81
N MET A 26 3.22 -2.16 -11.77
CA MET A 26 3.53 -1.46 -10.52
C MET A 26 4.55 -0.34 -10.76
N ALA A 27 5.64 -0.62 -11.46
CA ALA A 27 6.68 0.38 -11.78
C ALA A 27 6.16 1.53 -12.64
N GLN A 28 5.18 1.26 -13.50
CA GLN A 28 4.56 2.26 -14.38
C GLN A 28 3.39 3.01 -13.73
N SER A 29 2.92 2.60 -12.55
CA SER A 29 1.76 3.20 -11.89
C SER A 29 2.19 4.41 -11.05
N PRO A 30 1.99 5.66 -11.53
CA PRO A 30 2.46 6.84 -10.82
C PRO A 30 1.67 7.04 -9.54
N GLY A 31 2.32 7.53 -8.48
CA GLY A 31 1.66 7.88 -7.23
C GLY A 31 1.35 6.68 -6.31
N SER A 32 1.64 5.44 -6.72
CA SER A 32 1.20 4.28 -5.94
C SER A 32 1.85 4.16 -4.56
N PRO A 33 3.18 4.34 -4.41
CA PRO A 33 3.80 4.41 -3.09
C PRO A 33 3.21 5.54 -2.25
N GLU A 34 3.05 6.73 -2.85
CA GLU A 34 2.59 7.94 -2.17
C GLU A 34 1.14 7.83 -1.68
N LEU A 35 0.27 7.16 -2.45
CA LEU A 35 -1.12 6.91 -2.07
C LEU A 35 -1.23 5.95 -0.88
N LEU A 36 -0.39 4.92 -0.82
CA LEU A 36 -0.36 4.03 0.33
C LEU A 36 0.14 4.77 1.57
N SER A 37 1.24 5.51 1.47
CA SER A 37 1.77 6.31 2.59
C SER A 37 0.72 7.28 3.14
N LYS A 38 -0.01 7.99 2.27
CA LYS A 38 -1.13 8.87 2.67
C LYS A 38 -2.24 8.10 3.39
N ARG A 39 -2.63 6.92 2.90
CA ARG A 39 -3.64 6.07 3.55
C ARG A 39 -3.18 5.59 4.93
N LEU A 40 -1.93 5.16 5.05
CA LEU A 40 -1.35 4.73 6.32
C LEU A 40 -1.39 5.87 7.33
N ALA A 41 -0.94 7.07 6.93
CA ALA A 41 -0.96 8.25 7.79
C ALA A 41 -2.38 8.62 8.26
N LEU A 42 -3.37 8.63 7.36
CA LEU A 42 -4.77 8.90 7.73
C LEU A 42 -5.37 7.84 8.67
N ALA A 43 -4.90 6.60 8.58
CA ALA A 43 -5.31 5.52 9.47
C ALA A 43 -4.48 5.46 10.76
N GLY A 44 -3.55 6.40 10.99
CA GLY A 44 -2.72 6.49 12.19
C GLY A 44 -1.50 5.58 12.19
N PHE A 45 -1.10 5.02 11.04
CA PHE A 45 0.09 4.21 10.91
C PHE A 45 1.30 5.04 10.50
N SER A 46 2.44 4.76 11.15
CA SER A 46 3.75 5.18 10.66
C SER A 46 4.31 4.10 9.74
N GLU A 47 4.54 4.44 8.47
CA GLU A 47 5.14 3.53 7.50
C GLU A 47 6.54 3.07 7.94
N HIS A 48 7.33 3.95 8.58
CA HIS A 48 8.64 3.60 9.13
C HIS A 48 8.53 2.55 10.24
N VAL A 49 7.55 2.69 11.15
CA VAL A 49 7.32 1.70 12.21
C VAL A 49 6.83 0.38 11.63
N LEU A 50 5.93 0.43 10.64
CA LEU A 50 5.51 -0.78 9.93
C LEU A 50 6.68 -1.46 9.21
N ALA A 51 7.58 -0.71 8.57
CA ALA A 51 8.76 -1.28 7.93
C ALA A 51 9.69 -1.97 8.94
N ALA A 52 9.86 -1.39 10.12
CA ALA A 52 10.73 -1.92 11.17
C ALA A 52 10.15 -3.16 11.87
N CYS A 53 8.84 -3.19 12.11
CA CYS A 53 8.17 -4.24 12.89
C CYS A 53 7.48 -5.31 12.02
N HIS A 54 6.99 -4.93 10.83
CA HIS A 54 6.14 -5.75 9.95
C HIS A 54 6.49 -5.53 8.47
N GLY A 55 7.79 -5.59 8.14
CA GLY A 55 8.28 -5.25 6.79
C GLY A 55 7.79 -6.17 5.67
N ASP A 56 7.50 -7.43 5.97
CA ASP A 56 6.80 -8.36 5.07
C ASP A 56 5.36 -7.91 4.80
N VAL A 57 4.61 -7.56 5.84
CA VAL A 57 3.24 -7.05 5.71
C VAL A 57 3.24 -5.73 4.93
N LEU A 58 4.20 -4.83 5.16
CA LEU A 58 4.31 -3.59 4.38
C LEU A 58 4.55 -3.87 2.89
N ARG A 59 5.39 -4.85 2.53
CA ARG A 59 5.58 -5.24 1.14
C ARG A 59 4.30 -5.78 0.51
N ASP A 60 3.52 -6.57 1.25
CA ASP A 60 2.23 -7.06 0.78
C ASP A 60 1.22 -5.92 0.59
N LEU A 61 1.16 -4.99 1.54
CA LEU A 61 0.33 -3.78 1.42
C LEU A 61 0.71 -2.96 0.18
N GLN A 62 2.00 -2.77 -0.08
CA GLN A 62 2.54 -2.07 -1.24
C GLN A 62 2.19 -2.80 -2.54
N ARG A 63 2.27 -4.13 -2.57
CA ARG A 63 1.88 -4.94 -3.72
C ARG A 63 0.39 -4.82 -4.02
N VAL A 64 -0.46 -5.06 -3.03
CA VAL A 64 -1.93 -5.03 -3.19
C VAL A 64 -2.39 -3.62 -3.56
N CYS A 65 -1.84 -2.59 -2.91
CA CYS A 65 -2.11 -1.20 -3.28
C CYS A 65 -1.61 -0.92 -4.70
N GLY A 66 -0.38 -1.35 -5.03
CA GLY A 66 0.29 -1.29 -6.31
C GLY A 66 -0.48 -1.85 -7.51
N LEU A 67 -1.31 -2.85 -7.28
CA LEU A 67 -2.12 -3.49 -8.31
C LEU A 67 -3.61 -3.11 -8.25
N CYS A 68 -3.97 -2.23 -7.31
CA CYS A 68 -5.34 -1.77 -7.13
C CYS A 68 -5.86 -1.01 -8.36
N GLN A 69 -6.98 -1.46 -8.93
CA GLN A 69 -7.59 -0.85 -10.12
C GLN A 69 -8.36 0.44 -9.81
N THR A 70 -8.68 0.71 -8.54
CA THR A 70 -9.46 1.88 -8.11
C THR A 70 -8.60 3.04 -7.59
N LYS A 71 -7.29 3.05 -7.90
CA LYS A 71 -6.34 4.08 -7.44
C LYS A 71 -6.73 5.51 -7.78
N ILE A 72 -7.30 5.76 -8.96
CA ILE A 72 -7.73 7.11 -9.36
C ILE A 72 -8.78 7.65 -8.39
N ARG A 73 -9.76 6.81 -8.03
CA ARG A 73 -10.77 7.14 -7.01
C ARG A 73 -10.12 7.32 -5.64
N CYS A 74 -9.20 6.43 -5.26
CA CYS A 74 -8.45 6.55 -4.02
C CYS A 74 -7.71 7.91 -3.92
N ALA A 75 -7.02 8.34 -4.97
CA ALA A 75 -6.37 9.65 -5.01
C ALA A 75 -7.39 10.78 -4.82
N ALA A 76 -8.50 10.75 -5.55
CA ALA A 76 -9.55 11.78 -5.43
C ALA A 76 -10.18 11.83 -4.03
N ASP A 77 -10.38 10.67 -3.39
CA ASP A 77 -10.93 10.56 -2.03
C ASP A 77 -9.96 11.11 -0.98
N LEU A 78 -8.66 10.83 -1.15
CA LEU A 78 -7.59 11.34 -0.27
C LEU A 78 -7.43 12.86 -0.37
N GLU A 79 -7.44 13.44 -1.57
CA GLU A 79 -7.33 14.90 -1.76
C GLU A 79 -8.54 15.66 -1.18
N ARG A 80 -9.71 15.02 -1.11
CA ARG A 80 -10.89 15.63 -0.51
C ARG A 80 -10.89 15.56 1.02
N CYS A 81 -10.05 14.73 1.66
CA CYS A 81 -10.09 14.45 3.11
C CYS A 81 -11.50 14.14 3.64
N LYS A 82 -12.36 13.52 2.81
CA LYS A 82 -13.81 13.43 3.08
C LYS A 82 -14.27 12.16 3.80
N SER A 83 -13.37 11.24 4.14
CA SER A 83 -13.80 9.93 4.64
C SER A 83 -13.84 9.88 6.16
N VAL A 84 -15.04 9.66 6.72
CA VAL A 84 -15.25 9.25 8.12
C VAL A 84 -14.57 7.92 8.42
N ASN A 85 -14.35 7.10 7.39
CA ASN A 85 -13.63 5.82 7.49
C ASN A 85 -12.53 5.77 6.41
N PRO A 86 -11.30 6.21 6.72
CA PRO A 86 -10.24 6.37 5.73
C PRO A 86 -9.88 5.06 5.01
N LEU A 87 -10.22 3.90 5.59
CA LEU A 87 -9.93 2.59 5.02
C LEU A 87 -11.03 2.05 4.10
N LYS A 88 -12.25 2.59 4.15
CA LYS A 88 -13.40 2.06 3.41
C LYS A 88 -13.10 1.94 1.91
N GLY A 89 -13.33 0.74 1.36
CA GLY A 89 -13.15 0.46 -0.07
C GLY A 89 -11.68 0.30 -0.48
N CYS A 90 -10.77 0.21 0.48
CA CYS A 90 -9.37 -0.17 0.24
C CYS A 90 -9.24 -1.69 0.22
N PRO A 91 -8.53 -2.29 -0.75
CA PRO A 91 -8.24 -3.72 -0.70
C PRO A 91 -7.40 -4.14 0.52
N ASN A 92 -6.66 -3.19 1.13
CA ASN A 92 -5.87 -3.41 2.34
C ASN A 92 -6.64 -3.18 3.65
N GLU A 93 -7.93 -2.85 3.60
CA GLU A 93 -8.74 -2.46 4.77
C GLU A 93 -8.68 -3.48 5.92
N HIS A 94 -8.83 -4.77 5.60
CA HIS A 94 -8.82 -5.83 6.61
C HIS A 94 -7.46 -5.99 7.30
N THR A 95 -6.37 -6.01 6.53
CA THR A 95 -5.00 -6.11 7.06
C THR A 95 -4.66 -4.92 7.94
N LEU A 96 -5.01 -3.70 7.50
CA LEU A 96 -4.77 -2.49 8.28
C LEU A 96 -5.57 -2.47 9.58
N ARG A 97 -6.83 -2.93 9.58
CA ARG A 97 -7.59 -3.09 10.83
C ARG A 97 -7.00 -4.13 11.78
N ALA A 98 -6.42 -5.20 11.25
CA ALA A 98 -5.74 -6.21 12.07
C ALA A 98 -4.49 -5.62 12.73
N LEU A 99 -3.64 -4.95 11.96
CA LEU A 99 -2.44 -4.26 12.47
C LEU A 99 -2.78 -3.21 13.52
N ALA A 100 -3.87 -2.46 13.36
CA ALA A 100 -4.30 -1.48 14.37
C ALA A 100 -4.56 -2.13 15.73
N ARG A 101 -5.18 -3.32 15.75
CA ARG A 101 -5.47 -4.06 16.98
C ARG A 101 -4.19 -4.63 17.61
N GLU A 102 -3.26 -5.10 16.79
CA GLU A 102 -1.99 -5.69 17.23
C GLU A 102 -1.03 -4.65 17.82
N ILE A 103 -0.87 -3.51 17.15
CA ILE A 103 0.09 -2.46 17.53
C ILE A 103 -0.40 -1.68 18.77
N GLY A 104 -1.65 -1.87 19.21
CA GLY A 104 -2.24 -1.12 20.32
C GLY A 104 -2.49 0.35 19.99
N SER A 105 -2.36 0.73 18.72
CA SER A 105 -2.81 2.03 18.21
C SER A 105 -4.32 2.08 18.37
N ALA A 106 -4.80 2.83 19.37
CA ALA A 106 -6.23 3.04 19.55
C ALA A 106 -6.83 3.47 18.21
N PRO A 107 -7.90 2.82 17.72
CA PRO A 107 -8.52 3.21 16.47
C PRO A 107 -9.00 4.66 16.63
N GLN A 108 -8.36 5.59 15.92
CA GLN A 108 -8.89 6.94 15.76
C GLN A 108 -10.17 6.82 14.93
N ARG A 109 -11.27 6.53 15.64
CA ARG A 109 -12.67 6.51 15.22
C ARG A 109 -12.94 5.84 13.86
N PHE A 110 -12.87 4.51 13.84
CA PHE A 110 -13.65 3.73 12.87
C PHE A 110 -15.06 3.59 13.44
N GLY A 111 -15.97 4.49 13.05
CA GLY A 111 -17.41 4.33 13.29
C GLY A 111 -18.05 3.62 12.09
N ASP A 112 -18.93 2.66 12.38
CA ASP A 112 -19.73 1.88 11.41
C ASP A 112 -20.62 2.75 10.52
#